data_AF-A0A376JZW8-F1
#
_entry.id   AF-A0A376JZW8-F1
#
_cell.length_a   1.000
_cell.length_b   1.000
_cell.length_c   1.000
_cell.angle_alpha   90.00
_cell.angle_beta   90.00
_cell.angle_gamma   90.00
#
_symmetry.space_group_name_H-M   'P 1'
#
loop_
_entity.id
_entity.type
_entity.pdbx_description
1 polymer ?
#
loop_
_entity_poly.entity_id
_entity_poly.type
_entity_poly.pdbx_seq_one_letter_code
_entity_poly.pdbx_strand_id
1 'polypeptide(L)' 'MHSLVIGQIRTDEKSNEITAIPELLNMLDIKGKIITTDAMGCQKDIAEKIQKQGGDYLFAVKGNQGRAK' A
#
# COMPACT_ATOMS: atom_id res chain seq x y z
N MET A 1 -6.31 -22.15 -6.10
CA MET A 1 -6.11 -20.84 -5.44
C MET A 1 -6.64 -19.79 -6.41
N HIS A 2 -7.79 -19.18 -6.11
CA HIS A 2 -8.38 -18.19 -7.01
C HIS A 2 -7.84 -16.80 -6.62
N SER A 3 -7.23 -16.11 -7.58
CA SER A 3 -6.81 -14.71 -7.42
C SER A 3 -7.82 -13.79 -8.08
N LEU A 4 -8.14 -12.69 -7.40
CA LEU A 4 -9.01 -11.63 -7.92
C LEU A 4 -8.18 -10.35 -8.04
N VAL A 5 -8.27 -9.68 -9.19
CA VAL A 5 -7.67 -8.36 -9.41
C VAL A 5 -8.80 -7.35 -9.56
N ILE A 6 -8.91 -6.43 -8.59
CA ILE A 6 -9.96 -5.41 -8.53
C ILE A 6 -9.51 -4.10 -9.19
N GLY A 7 -8.20 -3.83 -9.16
CA GLY A 7 -7.60 -2.65 -9.77
C GLY A 7 -6.13 -2.87 -10.05
N GLN A 8 -5.63 -2.21 -11.09
CA GLN A 8 -4.22 -2.20 -11.46
C GLN A 8 -3.87 -0.85 -12.08
N ILE A 9 -2.69 -0.35 -11.76
CA ILE A 9 -2.13 0.88 -12.34
C ILE A 9 -0.76 0.51 -12.89
N ARG A 10 -0.49 0.94 -14.12
CA ARG A 10 0.83 0.77 -14.74
C ARG A 10 1.74 1.89 -14.23
N THR A 11 2.91 1.53 -13.72
CA THR A 11 3.96 2.49 -13.35
C THR A 11 4.69 2.98 -14.61
N ASP A 12 5.05 4.26 -14.64
CA ASP A 12 5.94 4.81 -15.65
C ASP A 12 7.35 4.19 -15.58
N GLU A 13 8.09 4.22 -16.69
CA GLU A 13 9.42 3.60 -16.82
C GLU A 13 10.47 4.12 -15.82
N LYS A 14 10.28 5.34 -15.29
CA LYS A 14 11.17 5.97 -14.28
C LYS A 14 10.56 6.02 -12.88
N SER A 15 9.37 5.44 -12.69
CA SER A 15 8.67 5.43 -11.41
C SER A 15 8.61 4.03 -10.80
N ASN A 16 8.16 3.92 -9.56
CA ASN A 16 8.10 2.68 -8.79
C ASN A 16 6.71 2.46 -8.17
N GLU A 17 6.44 1.26 -7.65
CA GLU A 17 5.14 0.97 -7.01
C GLU A 17 4.83 1.89 -5.83
N ILE A 18 5.85 2.46 -5.17
CA ILE A 18 5.68 3.34 -4.01
C ILE A 18 4.80 4.55 -4.34
N THR A 19 4.98 5.16 -5.51
CA THR A 19 4.15 6.31 -5.93
C THR A 19 2.78 5.89 -6.46
N ALA A 20 2.66 4.67 -7.00
CA ALA A 20 1.42 4.17 -7.59
C ALA A 20 0.43 3.63 -6.55
N ILE A 21 0.91 3.11 -5.42
CA ILE A 21 0.08 2.59 -4.33
C ILE A 21 -0.93 3.66 -3.83
N PRO A 22 -0.51 4.90 -3.49
CA PRO A 22 -1.45 5.95 -3.09
C PRO A 22 -2.53 6.26 -4.13
N GLU A 23 -2.22 6.16 -5.42
CA GLU A 23 -3.20 6.40 -6.49
C GLU A 23 -4.19 5.24 -6.60
N LEU A 24 -3.71 4.00 -6.51
CA LEU A 24 -4.55 2.81 -6.52
C LEU A 24 -5.51 2.81 -5.32
N LEU A 25 -5.03 3.17 -4.13
CA LEU A 25 -5.86 3.26 -2.93
C LEU A 25 -6.98 4.31 -3.08
N ASN A 26 -6.75 5.42 -3.79
CA ASN A 26 -7.80 6.41 -4.05
C ASN A 26 -8.93 5.88 -4.95
N MET A 27 -8.67 4.85 -5.76
CA MET A 27 -9.67 4.27 -6.66
C MET A 27 -10.49 3.16 -5.99
N LEU A 28 -10.08 2.70 -4.81
CA LEU A 28 -10.68 1.58 -4.10
C LEU A 28 -11.41 2.05 -2.84
N ASP A 29 -12.57 1.46 -2.55
CA ASP A 29 -13.22 1.61 -1.24
C ASP A 29 -12.55 0.69 -0.22
N ILE A 30 -11.65 1.25 0.57
CA ILE A 30 -10.85 0.53 1.57
C ILE A 30 -11.38 0.68 3.00
N LYS A 31 -12.53 1.33 3.19
CA LYS A 31 -13.08 1.57 4.54
C LYS A 31 -13.40 0.26 5.24
N GLY A 32 -12.86 0.09 6.46
CA GLY A 32 -13.00 -1.13 7.26
C GLY A 32 -12.32 -2.36 6.64
N LYS A 33 -11.36 -2.17 5.73
CA LYS A 33 -10.54 -3.24 5.15
C LYS A 33 -9.12 -3.17 5.66
N ILE A 34 -8.45 -4.33 5.70
CA ILE A 34 -7.02 -4.42 6.00
C ILE A 34 -6.25 -4.44 4.69
N ILE A 35 -5.31 -3.52 4.53
CA ILE A 35 -4.39 -3.46 3.40
C ILE A 35 -3.06 -4.08 3.81
N THR A 36 -2.64 -5.10 3.07
CA THR A 36 -1.34 -5.75 3.23
C THR A 36 -0.45 -5.42 2.05
N THR A 37 0.81 -5.07 2.30
CA THR A 37 1.79 -4.79 1.25
C THR A 37 3.12 -5.48 1.58
N ASP A 38 3.99 -5.58 0.59
CA ASP A 38 5.35 -6.03 0.80
C ASP A 38 6.20 -4.98 1.54
N ALA A 39 7.48 -5.30 1.72
CA ALA A 39 8.40 -4.43 2.42
C ALA A 39 8.77 -3.13 1.68
N MET A 40 8.57 -3.05 0.36
CA MET A 40 8.79 -1.80 -0.38
C MET A 40 7.63 -0.82 -0.19
N GLY A 41 6.40 -1.35 -0.04
CA GLY A 41 5.20 -0.57 0.29
C GLY A 41 5.11 -0.09 1.74
N CYS A 42 6.03 -0.47 2.62
CA CYS A 42 6.05 -0.08 4.04
C CYS A 42 6.52 1.37 4.24
N GLN A 43 5.70 2.33 3.78
CA GLN A 43 5.95 3.76 3.89
C GLN A 43 4.94 4.43 4.82
N LYS A 44 5.40 5.42 5.58
CA LYS A 44 4.56 6.15 6.54
C LYS A 44 3.39 6.85 5.85
N ASP A 45 3.66 7.53 4.73
CA ASP A 45 2.63 8.25 3.98
C ASP A 45 1.52 7.33 3.46
N ILE A 46 1.86 6.09 3.10
CA ILE A 46 0.90 5.07 2.67
C ILE A 46 0.04 4.62 3.86
N ALA A 47 0.65 4.32 5.00
CA ALA A 47 -0.06 3.96 6.24
C ALA A 47 -1.01 5.07 6.69
N GLU A 48 -0.55 6.33 6.70
CA GLU A 48 -1.38 7.49 7.05
C GLU A 48 -2.55 7.66 6.09
N LYS A 49 -2.34 7.42 4.80
CA LYS A 49 -3.39 7.50 3.79
C LYS A 49 -4.47 6.44 4.01
N ILE A 50 -4.07 5.21 4.31
CA ILE A 50 -5.01 4.12 4.62
C ILE A 50 -5.86 4.46 5.84
N GLN A 51 -5.23 4.92 6.93
CA GLN A 51 -5.97 5.37 8.13
C GLN A 51 -6.91 6.53 7.85
N LYS A 52 -6.48 7.54 7.07
CA LYS A 52 -7.32 8.69 6.70
C LYS A 52 -8.56 8.28 5.90
N GLN A 53 -8.48 7.20 5.13
CA GLN A 53 -9.62 6.64 4.40
C GLN A 53 -10.45 5.65 5.24
N GLY A 54 -10.10 5.43 6.51
CA GLY A 54 -10.81 4.56 7.43
C GLY A 54 -10.53 3.06 7.21
N GLY A 55 -9.39 2.73 6.58
CA GLY A 55 -8.86 1.38 6.50
C GLY A 55 -7.80 1.11 7.56
N ASP A 56 -7.47 -0.16 7.73
CA ASP A 56 -6.38 -0.66 8.57
C ASP A 56 -5.23 -1.17 7.69
N TYR A 57 -4.02 -1.28 8.24
CA TYR A 57 -2.85 -1.75 7.49
C TYR A 57 -2.00 -2.75 8.27
N LEU A 58 -1.37 -3.66 7.53
CA LEU A 58 -0.36 -4.58 8.03
C LEU A 58 0.78 -4.65 7.01
N PHE A 59 1.91 -4.02 7.33
CA PHE A 59 3.07 -3.97 6.45
C PHE A 59 4.20 -4.85 6.96
N ALA A 60 4.87 -5.52 6.03
CA ALA A 60 6.14 -6.17 6.33
C ALA A 60 7.25 -5.10 6.35
N VAL A 61 8.16 -5.16 7.32
CA VAL A 61 9.33 -4.26 7.36
C VAL A 61 10.53 -5.00 6.79
N LYS A 62 11.32 -4.35 5.92
CA LYS A 62 12.58 -4.94 5.43
C LYS A 62 13.57 -4.99 6.58
N GLY A 63 14.31 -6.09 6.76
CA GLY A 63 15.21 -6.26 7.91
C GLY A 63 16.35 -5.24 8.03
N ASN A 64 16.61 -4.45 6.99
CA ASN A 64 17.59 -3.35 7.02
C ASN A 64 16.98 -2.01 7.43
N GLN A 65 15.65 -1.87 7.47
CA GLN A 65 15.02 -0.79 8.21
C GLN A 65 15.10 -1.16 9.70
N GLY A 66 15.67 -0.25 10.49
CA GLY A 66 15.73 -0.41 11.94
C GLY A 66 14.33 -0.42 12.57
N ARG A 67 14.24 -0.13 13.86
CA ARG A 67 12.94 -0.11 14.54
C ARG A 67 12.00 0.90 13.87
N ALA A 68 10.93 0.40 13.25
CA ALA A 68 9.85 1.25 12.74
C ALA A 68 9.30 2.07 13.92
N LYS A 69 9.40 3.40 13.81
CA LYS A 69 8.92 4.37 14.80
C LYS A 69 7.57 4.91 14.39
#